data_AF-A0A2T3W4D6-F1
#
_entry.id   AF-A0A2T3W4D6-F1
#
_cell.length_a   1.000
_cell.length_b   1.000
_cell.length_c   1.000
_cell.angle_alpha   90.00
_cell.angle_beta   90.00
_cell.angle_gamma   90.00
#
_symmetry.space_group_name_H-M   'P 1'
#
loop_
_entity.id
_entity.type
_entity.pdbx_description
1 polymer ?
#
loop_
_entity_poly.entity_id
_entity_poly.type
_entity_poly.pdbx_seq_one_letter_code
_entity_poly.pdbx_strand_id
1 'polypeptide(L)' 'MVVPFTSQVEKFRDLSEALYPMYASGSGGLTRDSIALIDQLRYVDQARITGRLGRFTETEYEPVRRALKVMFAF' A
#
# COMPACT_ATOMS: atom_id res chain seq x y z
N MET A 1 -4.89 -10.52 -6.20
CA MET A 1 -3.83 -9.51 -6.44
C MET A 1 -3.70 -8.67 -5.19
N VAL A 2 -2.48 -8.30 -4.80
CA VAL A 2 -2.18 -7.52 -3.59
C VAL A 2 -1.12 -6.46 -3.88
N VAL A 3 -1.20 -5.34 -3.16
CA VAL A 3 -0.15 -4.30 -3.09
C VAL A 3 0.68 -4.56 -1.82
N PRO A 4 1.99 -4.83 -1.92
CA PRO A 4 2.84 -4.97 -0.75
C PRO A 4 3.04 -3.64 -0.01
N PHE A 5 3.28 -3.74 1.29
CA PHE A 5 3.66 -2.61 2.15
C PHE A 5 5.04 -2.82 2.75
N THR A 6 5.76 -1.74 3.02
CA THR A 6 7.02 -1.77 3.77
C THR A 6 7.08 -0.62 4.78
N SER A 7 7.71 -0.85 5.92
CA SER A 7 7.99 0.18 6.93
C SER A 7 9.34 0.87 6.72
N GLN A 8 10.07 0.52 5.65
CA GLN A 8 11.33 1.16 5.27
C GLN A 8 11.08 2.47 4.51
N VAL A 9 10.29 3.37 5.11
CA VAL A 9 9.81 4.61 4.50
C VAL A 9 10.95 5.47 3.96
N GLU A 10 12.06 5.57 4.69
CA GLU A 10 13.24 6.35 4.31
C GLU A 10 13.81 5.99 2.92
N LYS A 11 13.66 4.73 2.49
CA LYS A 11 14.15 4.29 1.16
C LYS A 11 13.32 4.83 -0.01
N PHE A 12 12.12 5.31 0.28
CA PHE A 12 11.15 5.70 -0.74
C PHE A 12 10.64 7.14 -0.54
N ARG A 13 11.18 7.88 0.45
CA ARG A 13 10.75 9.24 0.80
C ARG A 13 10.86 10.21 -0.37
N ASP A 14 11.92 10.11 -1.16
CA ASP A 14 12.19 11.04 -2.27
C ASP A 14 11.61 10.55 -3.62
N LEU A 15 10.86 9.45 -3.60
CA LEU A 15 10.22 8.90 -4.81
C LEU A 15 8.82 9.49 -4.99
N SER A 16 8.26 9.30 -6.18
CA SER A 16 6.95 9.85 -6.52
C SER A 16 5.85 9.36 -5.58
N GLU A 17 5.24 10.27 -4.82
CA GLU A 17 4.07 9.98 -3.98
C GLU A 17 2.90 9.38 -4.80
N ALA A 18 2.87 9.62 -6.11
CA ALA A 18 1.88 9.05 -7.02
C ALA A 18 1.99 7.53 -7.15
N LEU A 19 3.16 6.93 -6.89
CA LEU A 19 3.38 5.48 -6.90
C LEU A 19 3.71 4.91 -5.53
N TYR A 20 4.08 5.75 -4.57
CA TYR A 20 4.46 5.32 -3.23
C TYR A 20 3.70 6.11 -2.15
N PRO A 21 2.37 5.95 -2.05
CA PRO A 21 1.60 6.67 -1.04
C PRO A 21 1.98 6.20 0.37
N MET A 22 2.23 7.18 1.24
CA MET A 22 2.59 6.96 2.64
C MET A 22 1.35 6.85 3.52
N TYR A 23 1.45 5.99 4.53
CA TYR A 23 0.41 5.68 5.50
C TYR A 23 0.97 5.81 6.90
N ALA A 24 0.28 6.55 7.76
CA ALA A 24 0.63 6.65 9.16
C ALA A 24 0.29 5.36 9.92
N SER A 25 0.98 5.13 11.03
CA SER A 25 0.58 4.13 12.01
C SER A 25 -0.87 4.33 12.45
N GLY A 26 -1.59 3.22 12.64
CA GLY A 26 -3.03 3.19 12.90
C GLY A 26 -3.88 3.03 11.64
N SER A 27 -3.40 3.49 10.47
CA SER A 27 -4.19 3.39 9.24
C SER A 27 -4.41 1.94 8.83
N GLY A 28 -5.68 1.55 8.65
CA GLY A 28 -6.05 0.18 8.29
C GLY A 28 -5.54 -0.92 9.24
N GLY A 29 -5.13 -0.59 10.46
CA GLY A 29 -4.52 -1.51 11.43
C GLY A 29 -2.99 -1.62 11.36
N LEU A 30 -2.32 -0.82 10.54
CA LEU A 30 -0.86 -0.74 10.51
C LEU A 30 -0.30 -0.33 11.89
N THR A 31 0.76 -0.98 12.34
CA THR A 31 1.40 -0.68 13.64
C THR A 31 2.57 0.29 13.52
N ARG A 32 2.97 0.64 12.30
CA ARG A 32 4.08 1.53 11.97
C ARG A 32 3.75 2.31 10.71
N ASP A 33 4.34 3.49 10.59
CA ASP A 33 4.34 4.23 9.33
C ASP A 33 4.88 3.35 8.22
N SER A 34 4.16 3.31 7.12
CA SER A 34 4.39 2.38 6.02
C SER A 34 4.13 3.04 4.69
N ILE A 35 4.67 2.45 3.63
CA ILE A 35 4.46 2.91 2.26
C ILE A 35 3.94 1.76 1.41
N ALA A 36 2.96 2.05 0.56
CA ALA A 36 2.42 1.08 -0.39
C ALA A 36 3.29 1.04 -1.65
N LEU A 37 3.73 -0.15 -2.06
CA LEU A 37 4.62 -0.36 -3.21
C LEU A 37 3.79 -0.69 -4.45
N ILE A 38 3.25 0.34 -5.11
CA ILE A 38 2.25 0.18 -6.19
C ILE A 38 2.83 -0.53 -7.40
N ASP A 39 4.10 -0.27 -7.72
CA ASP A 39 4.88 -0.91 -8.77
C ASP A 39 5.20 -2.41 -8.50
N GLN A 40 4.99 -2.88 -7.26
CA GLN A 40 5.29 -4.25 -6.86
C GLN A 40 4.03 -5.10 -6.66
N LEU A 41 2.98 -4.87 -7.47
CA LEU A 41 1.79 -5.72 -7.46
C LEU A 41 2.12 -7.20 -7.64
N ARG A 42 1.44 -8.05 -6.85
CA ARG A 42 1.64 -9.51 -6.90
C ARG A 42 0.31 -10.25 -6.88
N TYR A 43 0.29 -11.42 -7.50
CA TYR A 43 -0.70 -12.45 -7.23
C TYR A 43 -0.15 -13.38 -6.16
N VAL A 44 -0.93 -13.59 -5.11
CA VAL A 44 -0.60 -14.52 -4.03
C VAL A 44 -1.73 -15.52 -3.89
N ASP A 45 -1.38 -16.76 -3.61
CA ASP A 45 -2.35 -17.80 -3.28
C ASP A 45 -3.02 -17.49 -1.93
N GLN A 46 -4.29 -17.90 -1.76
CA GLN A 46 -5.03 -17.64 -0.52
C GLN A 46 -4.38 -18.30 0.70
N ALA A 47 -3.68 -19.43 0.53
CA ALA A 47 -2.94 -20.11 1.60
C ALA A 47 -1.74 -19.29 2.12
N ARG A 48 -1.31 -18.23 1.40
CA ARG A 48 -0.28 -17.29 1.88
C ARG A 48 -0.83 -16.23 2.84
N ILE A 49 -2.16 -16.10 2.95
CA ILE A 49 -2.81 -15.16 3.87
C ILE A 49 -2.93 -15.82 5.24
N THR A 50 -2.04 -15.45 6.16
CA THR A 50 -1.96 -16.04 7.50
C THR A 50 -2.87 -15.36 8.52
N GLY A 51 -3.40 -14.18 8.20
CA GLY A 51 -4.26 -13.43 9.09
C GLY A 51 -4.68 -12.08 8.51
N ARG A 52 -5.54 -11.38 9.24
CA ARG A 52 -6.02 -10.04 8.89
C ARG A 52 -5.54 -9.03 9.93
N LEU A 53 -4.78 -8.04 9.49
CA LEU A 53 -4.30 -6.95 10.33
C LEU A 53 -5.41 -5.92 10.65
N GLY A 54 -6.23 -5.58 9.65
CA GLY A 54 -7.29 -4.60 9.77
C GLY A 54 -8.00 -4.35 8.45
N ARG A 55 -8.52 -3.14 8.25
CA ARG A 55 -9.17 -2.71 7.00
C ARG A 55 -9.05 -1.21 6.85
N PHE A 56 -8.61 -0.76 5.69
CA PHE A 56 -8.68 0.64 5.32
C PHE A 56 -10.13 1.09 5.14
N THR A 57 -10.41 2.28 5.64
CA THR A 57 -11.59 3.05 5.26
C THR A 57 -11.51 3.45 3.78
N GLU A 58 -12.62 3.90 3.20
CA GLU A 58 -12.65 4.33 1.80
C GLU A 58 -11.66 5.48 1.53
N THR A 59 -11.56 6.42 2.48
CA THR A 59 -10.65 7.56 2.38
C THR A 59 -9.19 7.14 2.45
N GLU A 60 -8.84 6.17 3.30
CA GLU A 60 -7.50 5.61 3.37
C GLU A 60 -7.16 4.75 2.14
N TYR A 61 -8.16 4.12 1.50
CA TYR A 61 -7.93 3.35 0.30
C TYR A 61 -7.68 4.22 -0.94
N GLU A 62 -8.21 5.45 -0.95
CA GLU A 62 -8.18 6.34 -2.12
C GLU A 62 -6.78 6.58 -2.73
N PRO A 63 -5.70 6.83 -1.95
CA PRO A 63 -4.37 7.03 -2.50
C PRO A 63 -3.87 5.84 -3.32
N VAL A 64 -4.07 4.61 -2.84
CA VAL A 64 -3.74 3.38 -3.58
C VAL A 64 -4.57 3.29 -4.86
N ARG A 65 -5.87 3.59 -4.80
CA ARG A 65 -6.75 3.57 -5.97
C ARG A 65 -6.27 4.53 -7.07
N ARG A 66 -5.91 5.76 -6.70
CA ARG A 66 -5.36 6.75 -7.65
C ARG A 66 -4.02 6.30 -8.22
N ALA A 67 -3.13 5.79 -7.38
CA ALA A 67 -1.82 5.33 -7.81
C ALA A 67 -1.90 4.17 -8.81
N LEU A 68 -2.81 3.22 -8.59
CA LEU A 68 -3.06 2.12 -9.52
C LEU A 68 -3.57 2.62 -10.87
N LYS A 69 -4.47 3.62 -10.89
CA LYS A 69 -4.94 4.25 -12.13
C LYS A 69 -3.79 4.89 -12.91
N VAL A 70 -2.92 5.63 -12.22
CA VAL A 70 -1.72 6.24 -12.83
C VAL A 70 -0.80 5.16 -13.42
N MET A 71 -0.49 4.11 -12.65
CA MET A 71 0.44 3.07 -13.09
C MET A 71 -0.06 2.32 -14.32
N PHE A 72 -1.36 2.05 -14.41
CA PHE A 72 -1.95 1.35 -15.54
C PHE A 72 -2.51 2.27 -16.64
N ALA A 73 -2.34 3.58 -16.50
CA ALA A 73 -2.83 4.60 -17.43
C ALA A 73 -4.35 4.49 -17.74
N PHE A 74 -5.16 4.25 -16.70
CA PHE A 74 -6.64 4.20 -16.77
C PHE A 74 -7.31 5.36 -16.05
#